data_AF-A0A1B1AB17-F1
#
_entry.id   AF-A0A1B1AB17-F1
#
_cell.length_a   1.000
_cell.length_b   1.000
_cell.length_c   1.000
_cell.angle_alpha   90.00
_cell.angle_beta   90.00
_cell.angle_gamma   90.00
#
_symmetry.space_group_name_H-M   'P 1'
#
loop_
_entity.id
_entity.type
_entity.pdbx_description
1 polymer ?
#
loop_
_entity_poly.entity_id
_entity_poly.type
_entity_poly.pdbx_seq_one_letter_code
_entity_poly.pdbx_strand_id
1 'polypeptide(L)'
;FKIYSRAFGGMSRNFDPANQAKRTCAASDRTGHALLHTLYQGNLKHNTNFYTEWFAVDLVKADDGSISGVIALCIETGETVFLQSKITILATGGAGRIYESSTNAYINTGDGMVLAF
;
A
#
# COMPACT_ATOMS: atom_id res chain seq x y z
N PHE A 1 9.89 23.52 16.15
CA PHE A 1 8.62 22.76 16.16
C PHE A 1 8.86 21.41 16.82
N LYS A 2 7.99 21.00 17.76
CA LYS A 2 8.09 19.69 18.43
C LYS A 2 6.94 18.81 17.94
N ILE A 3 7.25 17.69 17.29
CA ILE A 3 6.26 16.72 16.79
C ILE A 3 5.69 15.94 17.98
N TYR A 4 4.38 15.72 18.02
CA TYR A 4 3.75 14.90 19.06
C TYR A 4 4.21 13.44 18.94
N SER A 5 4.75 12.90 20.02
CA SER A 5 5.25 11.53 20.10
C SER A 5 4.72 10.84 21.37
N ARG A 6 4.38 9.55 21.25
CA ARG A 6 3.87 8.74 22.37
C ARG A 6 4.59 7.39 22.46
N ALA A 7 4.41 6.71 23.58
CA ALA A 7 4.76 5.30 23.71
C ALA A 7 3.70 4.46 22.98
N PHE A 8 4.12 3.51 22.14
CA PHE A 8 3.23 2.63 21.37
C PHE A 8 4.02 1.42 20.84
N GLY A 9 3.36 0.26 20.70
CA GLY A 9 3.90 -0.89 19.96
C GLY A 9 5.11 -1.60 20.59
N GLY A 10 5.18 -1.66 21.93
CA GLY A 10 6.21 -2.45 22.63
C GLY A 10 7.63 -1.87 22.56
N MET A 11 7.78 -0.58 22.27
CA MET A 11 9.08 0.07 22.12
C MET A 11 9.77 0.32 23.47
N SER A 12 10.34 -0.71 24.09
CA SER A 12 11.16 -0.59 25.30
C SER A 12 12.49 0.14 25.05
N ARG A 13 13.03 0.77 26.09
CA ARG A 13 14.39 1.32 26.15
C ARG A 13 15.26 0.30 26.87
N ASN A 14 16.43 0.00 26.32
CA ASN A 14 17.39 -0.93 26.94
C ASN A 14 16.77 -2.29 27.32
N PHE A 15 15.83 -2.79 26.51
CA PHE A 15 15.09 -4.04 26.75
C PHE A 15 14.30 -4.08 28.08
N ASP A 16 14.11 -2.94 28.75
CA ASP A 16 13.32 -2.82 29.97
C ASP A 16 11.83 -2.61 29.61
N PRO A 17 10.94 -3.59 29.89
CA PRO A 17 9.53 -3.48 29.59
C PRO A 17 8.84 -2.30 30.30
N ALA A 18 9.33 -1.90 31.48
CA ALA A 18 8.77 -0.81 32.25
C ALA A 18 9.16 0.58 31.71
N ASN A 19 10.26 0.68 30.95
CA ASN A 19 10.77 1.94 30.42
C ASN A 19 10.49 2.06 28.91
N GLN A 20 9.31 2.57 28.57
CA GLN A 20 8.88 2.73 27.17
C GLN A 20 9.42 4.01 26.52
N ALA A 21 9.93 3.90 25.30
CA ALA A 21 10.40 5.02 24.50
C ALA A 21 9.22 5.83 23.91
N LYS A 22 9.27 7.16 24.04
CA LYS A 22 8.30 8.07 23.40
C LYS A 22 8.82 8.53 22.03
N ARG A 23 8.84 7.61 21.06
CA ARG A 23 9.37 7.85 19.70
C ARG A 23 8.37 7.61 18.57
N THR A 24 7.15 7.20 18.88
CA THR A 24 6.10 7.01 17.88
C THR A 24 5.40 8.33 17.63
N CYS A 25 5.75 9.00 16.54
CA CYS A 25 5.06 10.19 16.07
C CYS A 25 3.61 9.86 15.70
N ALA A 26 2.67 10.75 16.04
CA ALA A 26 1.25 10.52 15.79
C ALA A 26 0.51 11.81 15.43
N ALA A 27 -0.57 11.65 14.66
CA ALA A 27 -1.61 12.67 14.48
C ALA A 27 -2.87 12.19 15.22
N SER A 28 -2.93 12.47 16.52
CA SER A 28 -3.98 11.97 17.42
C SER A 28 -4.15 10.44 17.29
N ASP A 29 -5.37 9.99 17.06
CA ASP A 29 -5.86 8.63 16.84
C ASP A 29 -5.97 8.27 15.36
N ARG A 30 -5.67 9.19 14.42
CA ARG A 30 -5.88 9.04 12.98
C ARG A 30 -4.63 9.22 12.14
N THR A 31 -3.49 8.74 12.66
CA THR A 31 -2.17 8.92 12.03
C THR A 31 -2.13 8.40 10.58
N GLY A 32 -2.64 7.18 10.33
CA GLY A 32 -2.67 6.60 8.98
C GLY A 32 -3.51 7.42 8.01
N HIS A 33 -4.69 7.89 8.44
CA HIS A 33 -5.56 8.75 7.65
C HIS A 33 -4.87 10.08 7.29
N ALA A 34 -4.23 10.73 8.26
CA ALA A 34 -3.51 11.98 8.02
C ALA A 34 -2.35 11.80 7.02
N LEU A 35 -1.60 10.71 7.12
CA LEU A 35 -0.52 10.38 6.19
C LEU A 35 -1.04 10.13 4.77
N LEU A 36 -2.04 9.26 4.61
CA LEU A 36 -2.61 8.93 3.30
C LEU A 36 -3.24 10.16 2.64
N HIS A 37 -3.99 10.97 3.38
CA HIS A 37 -4.56 12.20 2.86
C HIS A 37 -3.46 13.18 2.40
N THR A 38 -2.39 13.33 3.18
CA THR A 38 -1.27 14.22 2.80
C THR A 38 -0.57 13.73 1.54
N LEU A 39 -0.31 12.43 1.41
CA LEU A 39 0.31 11.83 0.22
C LEU A 39 -0.59 11.94 -1.02
N TYR A 40 -1.90 11.74 -0.86
CA TYR A 40 -2.86 11.92 -1.95
C TYR A 40 -2.86 13.36 -2.47
N GLN A 41 -2.93 14.34 -1.57
CA GLN A 41 -2.85 15.76 -1.93
C GLN A 41 -1.50 16.11 -2.58
N GLY A 42 -0.40 15.50 -2.14
CA GLY A 42 0.91 15.63 -2.78
C GLY A 42 0.90 15.12 -4.23
N ASN A 43 0.34 13.94 -4.47
CA ASN A 43 0.23 13.36 -5.81
C ASN A 43 -0.66 14.20 -6.75
N LEU A 44 -1.77 14.77 -6.24
CA LEU A 44 -2.59 15.70 -7.02
C LEU A 44 -1.78 16.91 -7.50
N LYS A 45 -0.92 17.48 -6.65
CA LYS A 45 -0.03 18.60 -7.03
C LYS A 45 1.00 18.22 -8.09
N HIS A 46 1.37 16.93 -8.17
CA HIS A 46 2.30 16.40 -9.16
C HIS A 46 1.61 15.86 -10.41
N ASN A 47 0.29 16.05 -10.56
CA ASN A 47 -0.51 15.55 -11.69
C ASN A 47 -0.35 14.04 -11.91
N THR A 48 -0.24 13.27 -10.82
CA THR A 48 -0.24 11.81 -10.90
C THR A 48 -1.61 11.33 -11.41
N ASN A 49 -1.62 10.44 -12.39
CA ASN A 49 -2.85 9.82 -12.87
C ASN A 49 -3.30 8.74 -11.89
N PHE A 50 -4.55 8.80 -11.46
CA PHE A 50 -5.18 7.81 -10.59
C PHE A 50 -6.18 6.99 -11.39
N TYR A 51 -6.00 5.68 -11.36
CA TYR A 51 -6.94 4.71 -11.92
C TYR A 51 -7.71 4.08 -10.76
N THR A 52 -8.76 4.77 -10.29
CA THR A 52 -9.65 4.29 -9.21
C THR A 52 -10.59 3.22 -9.73
N GLU A 53 -10.86 2.18 -8.95
CA GLU A 53 -11.70 1.03 -9.37
C GLU A 53 -11.12 0.26 -10.59
N TRP A 54 -9.79 0.20 -10.69
CA TRP A 54 -9.08 -0.67 -11.62
C TRP A 54 -8.33 -1.75 -10.86
N PHE A 55 -8.47 -2.99 -11.32
CA PHE A 55 -7.85 -4.16 -10.71
C PHE A 55 -6.76 -4.72 -11.62
N ALA A 56 -5.54 -4.89 -11.10
CA ALA A 56 -4.45 -5.51 -11.84
C ALA A 56 -4.64 -7.03 -11.90
N VAL A 57 -4.71 -7.59 -13.11
CA VAL A 57 -5.01 -9.00 -13.36
C VAL A 57 -3.76 -9.81 -13.65
N ASP A 58 -2.83 -9.27 -14.44
CA ASP A 58 -1.59 -9.97 -14.80
C ASP A 58 -0.47 -8.99 -15.20
N LEU A 59 0.79 -9.40 -15.02
CA LEU A 59 1.96 -8.66 -15.51
C LEU A 59 2.28 -9.06 -16.94
N VAL A 60 2.50 -8.08 -17.80
CA VAL A 60 2.90 -8.35 -19.18
C VAL A 60 4.42 -8.45 -19.24
N LYS A 61 4.91 -9.60 -19.72
CA LYS A 61 6.34 -9.88 -19.94
C LYS A 61 6.66 -9.73 -21.42
N ALA A 62 7.76 -9.06 -21.73
CA ALA A 62 8.33 -9.02 -23.07
C ALA A 62 9.15 -10.29 -23.36
N ASP A 63 9.54 -10.48 -24.61
CA ASP A 63 10.30 -11.65 -25.07
C ASP A 63 11.66 -11.81 -24.37
N ASP A 64 12.24 -10.71 -23.88
CA ASP A 64 13.49 -10.69 -23.12
C ASP A 64 13.29 -10.95 -21.61
N GLY A 65 12.06 -11.21 -21.18
CA GLY A 65 11.67 -11.45 -19.78
C GLY A 65 11.45 -10.17 -18.95
N SER A 66 11.61 -8.98 -19.53
CA SER A 66 11.33 -7.71 -18.84
C SER A 66 9.82 -7.48 -18.67
N ILE A 67 9.43 -6.76 -17.62
CA ILE A 67 8.03 -6.35 -17.42
C ILE A 67 7.73 -5.11 -18.27
N SER A 68 6.76 -5.22 -19.17
CA SER A 68 6.35 -4.15 -20.09
C SER A 68 5.06 -3.43 -19.68
N GLY A 69 4.40 -3.89 -18.60
CA GLY A 69 3.20 -3.28 -18.07
C GLY A 69 2.32 -4.25 -17.28
N VAL A 70 1.04 -3.92 -17.20
CA VAL A 70 0.03 -4.72 -16.50
C VAL A 70 -1.26 -4.77 -17.32
N ILE A 71 -1.93 -5.92 -17.32
CA ILE A 71 -3.32 -6.03 -17.74
C ILE A 71 -4.20 -5.61 -16.58
N ALA A 72 -5.02 -4.58 -16.77
CA ALA A 72 -5.92 -4.05 -15.76
C ALA A 72 -7.39 -4.24 -16.19
N LEU A 73 -8.24 -4.59 -15.24
CA LEU A 73 -9.68 -4.71 -15.38
C LEU A 73 -10.34 -3.47 -14.77
N CYS A 74 -11.14 -2.75 -15.54
CA CYS A 74 -12.04 -1.74 -15.01
C CYS A 74 -13.20 -2.44 -14.29
N ILE A 75 -13.34 -2.22 -12.99
CA ILE A 75 -14.37 -2.89 -12.18
C ILE A 75 -15.77 -2.39 -12.57
N GLU A 76 -15.89 -1.10 -12.94
CA GLU A 76 -17.16 -0.49 -13.30
C GLU A 76 -17.70 -1.02 -14.64
N THR A 77 -16.85 -1.14 -15.66
CA THR A 77 -17.27 -1.50 -17.03
C THR A 77 -17.03 -2.97 -17.37
N GLY A 78 -16.15 -3.65 -16.63
CA GLY A 78 -15.67 -5.00 -16.97
C GLY A 78 -14.64 -5.03 -18.11
N GLU A 79 -14.20 -3.88 -18.63
CA GLU A 79 -13.22 -3.80 -19.71
C GLU A 79 -11.81 -4.16 -19.22
N THR A 80 -11.09 -4.97 -20.00
CA THR A 80 -9.68 -5.24 -19.77
C THR A 80 -8.81 -4.40 -20.70
N VAL A 81 -7.82 -3.71 -20.14
CA VAL A 81 -6.90 -2.84 -20.89
C VAL A 81 -5.45 -3.20 -20.57
N PHE A 82 -4.57 -2.96 -21.53
CA PHE A 82 -3.14 -3.03 -21.30
C PHE A 82 -2.59 -1.66 -20.90
N LEU A 83 -2.11 -1.55 -19.66
CA LEU A 83 -1.40 -0.38 -19.17
C LEU A 83 0.10 -0.58 -19.37
N GLN A 84 0.62 -0.02 -20.46
CA GLN A 84 2.04 -0.08 -20.77
C GLN A 84 2.86 0.78 -19.80
N SER A 85 3.96 0.25 -19.29
CA SER A 85 4.90 0.98 -18.44
C SER A 85 6.33 0.50 -18.61
N LYS A 86 7.30 1.42 -18.48
CA LYS A 86 8.73 1.07 -18.48
C LYS A 86 9.17 0.39 -17.18
N ILE A 87 8.51 0.73 -16.08
CA ILE A 87 8.80 0.24 -14.73
C ILE A 87 7.46 0.03 -14.04
N THR A 88 7.25 -1.17 -13.49
CA THR A 88 6.06 -1.52 -12.71
C THR A 88 6.47 -1.76 -11.26
N ILE A 89 5.83 -1.07 -10.31
CA ILE A 89 6.07 -1.23 -8.87
C ILE A 89 4.82 -1.83 -8.23
N LEU A 90 4.97 -2.98 -7.59
CA LEU A 90 3.89 -3.60 -6.81
C LEU A 90 3.91 -3.07 -5.38
N ALA A 91 2.84 -2.36 -5.02
CA ALA A 91 2.61 -1.80 -3.68
C ALA A 91 1.21 -2.18 -3.16
N THR A 92 0.82 -3.44 -3.36
CA THR A 92 -0.56 -3.97 -3.22
C THR A 92 -0.96 -4.32 -1.77
N GLY A 93 -0.19 -3.92 -0.76
CA GLY A 93 -0.43 -4.32 0.62
C GLY A 93 0.02 -5.77 0.90
N GLY A 94 -0.70 -6.48 1.77
CA GLY A 94 -0.35 -7.82 2.25
C GLY A 94 -1.43 -8.87 1.97
N ALA A 95 -1.20 -10.10 2.46
CA ALA A 95 -2.09 -11.26 2.28
C ALA A 95 -2.87 -11.63 3.55
N GLY A 96 -3.25 -10.64 4.37
CA GLY A 96 -3.85 -10.89 5.68
C GLY A 96 -5.20 -11.61 5.65
N ARG A 97 -5.90 -11.63 4.51
CA ARG A 97 -7.21 -12.28 4.32
C ARG A 97 -7.12 -13.78 4.01
N ILE A 98 -5.91 -14.37 3.98
CA ILE A 98 -5.75 -15.83 3.98
C ILE A 98 -6.13 -16.47 5.32
N TYR A 99 -6.15 -15.68 6.39
CA TYR A 99 -6.59 -16.09 7.72
C TYR A 99 -8.05 -15.72 7.95
N GLU A 100 -8.79 -16.60 8.61
CA GLU A 100 -10.20 -16.38 8.96
C GLU A 100 -10.37 -15.14 9.85
N SER A 101 -9.58 -15.06 10.93
CA SER A 101 -9.55 -13.90 11.82
C SER A 101 -8.39 -12.97 11.43
N SER A 102 -8.73 -11.75 11.02
CA SER A 102 -7.75 -10.76 10.55
C SER A 102 -8.25 -9.34 10.80
N THR A 103 -7.34 -8.45 11.22
CA THR A 103 -7.61 -7.01 11.38
C THR A 103 -7.47 -6.24 10.06
N ASN A 104 -7.02 -6.91 9.00
CA ASN A 104 -6.82 -6.31 7.69
C ASN A 104 -8.14 -6.00 6.98
N ALA A 105 -8.12 -4.98 6.12
CA ALA A 105 -9.20 -4.72 5.19
C ALA A 105 -9.43 -5.90 4.23
N TYR A 106 -10.64 -6.02 3.69
CA TYR A 106 -11.02 -7.11 2.78
C TYR A 106 -10.19 -7.18 1.50
N ILE A 107 -9.58 -6.07 1.09
CA ILE A 107 -8.72 -5.98 -0.10
C ILE A 107 -7.31 -6.58 0.10
N ASN A 108 -6.91 -6.95 1.32
CA ASN A 108 -5.59 -7.53 1.59
C ASN A 108 -5.57 -9.05 1.34
N THR A 109 -5.86 -9.46 0.10
CA THR A 109 -5.97 -10.85 -0.38
C THR A 109 -4.64 -11.45 -0.85
N GLY A 110 -3.62 -10.61 -1.06
CA GLY A 110 -2.29 -11.06 -1.50
C GLY A 110 -2.10 -11.06 -3.02
N ASP A 111 -2.98 -10.41 -3.79
CA ASP A 111 -2.99 -10.45 -5.25
C ASP A 111 -1.65 -10.07 -5.87
N GLY A 112 -0.99 -9.00 -5.40
CA GLY A 112 0.32 -8.61 -5.92
C GLY A 112 1.44 -9.62 -5.66
N MET A 113 1.32 -10.43 -4.61
CA MET A 113 2.27 -11.52 -4.34
C MET A 113 2.11 -12.65 -5.36
N VAL A 114 0.87 -12.90 -5.80
CA VAL A 114 0.55 -13.86 -6.86
C VAL A 114 0.96 -13.32 -8.22
N LEU A 115 0.71 -12.04 -8.51
CA LEU A 115 1.15 -11.38 -9.76
C LEU A 115 2.66 -11.45 -9.98
N ALA A 116 3.43 -11.44 -8.89
CA ALA A 116 4.88 -11.46 -8.93
C ALA A 116 5.47 -12.87 -9.16
N PHE A 117 4.68 -13.93 -8.92
CA PHE A 117 5.13 -15.32 -9.00
C PHE A 117 5.02 -15.87 -10.43
#